data_AF-A0A3A6FP01-F1
#
_entry.id   AF-A0A3A6FP01-F1
#
_cell.length_a   1.000
_cell.length_b   1.000
_cell.length_c   1.000
_cell.angle_alpha   90.00
_cell.angle_beta   90.00
_cell.angle_gamma   90.00
#
_symmetry.space_group_name_H-M   'P 1'
#
loop_
_entity.id
_entity.type
_entity.pdbx_description
1 polymer ?
#
loop_
_entity_poly.entity_id
_entity_poly.type
_entity_poly.pdbx_seq_one_letter_code
_entity_poly.pdbx_strand_id
1 'polypeptide(L)' 'MKKKVYLIICIFTVVDFLLGKFPCFMTRVQERGLAGVNYGLVIFPILISIAAFYLYRKQK' A
#
# COMPACT_ATOMS: atom_id res chain seq x y z
N MET A 1 22.95 0.90 -1.83
CA MET A 1 22.11 1.21 -0.65
C MET A 1 20.68 1.62 -1.04
N LYS A 2 20.48 2.72 -1.78
CA LYS A 2 19.15 3.27 -2.13
C LYS A 2 18.21 2.26 -2.83
N LYS A 3 18.73 1.46 -3.77
CA LYS A 3 17.97 0.40 -4.44
C LYS A 3 17.42 -0.66 -3.47
N LYS A 4 18.22 -1.12 -2.50
CA LYS A 4 17.76 -2.05 -1.46
C LYS A 4 16.69 -1.41 -0.56
N VAL A 5 16.83 -0.13 -0.22
CA VAL A 5 15.84 0.62 0.57
C VAL A 5 14.49 0.68 -0.16
N TYR A 6 14.46 1.02 -1.44
CA TYR A 6 13.20 1.05 -2.21
C TYR A 6 12.55 -0.33 -2.33
N LEU A 7 13.35 -1.39 -2.48
CA LEU A 7 12.85 -2.77 -2.48
C LEU A 7 12.19 -3.12 -1.14
N ILE A 8 12.86 -2.81 -0.03
CA ILE A 8 12.34 -3.04 1.33
C ILE A 8 11.04 -2.28 1.53
N ILE A 9 10.98 -1.01 1.13
CA ILE A 9 9.76 -0.20 1.20
C ILE A 9 8.62 -0.88 0.42
N CYS A 10 8.87 -1.37 -0.80
CA CYS A 10 7.84 -2.08 -1.57
C CYS A 10 7.33 -3.32 -0.84
N ILE A 11 8.23 -4.16 -0.31
CA ILE A 11 7.86 -5.39 0.41
C ILE A 11 7.03 -5.05 1.65
N PHE A 12 7.51 -4.13 2.49
CA PHE A 12 6.78 -3.74 3.70
C PHE A 12 5.42 -3.14 3.39
N THR A 13 5.32 -2.31 2.35
CA THR A 13 4.03 -1.70 1.96
C THR A 13 3.04 -2.76 1.47
N VAL A 14 3.49 -3.76 0.71
CA VAL A 14 2.65 -4.88 0.28
C VAL A 14 2.20 -5.75 1.45
N VAL A 15 3.11 -6.05 2.39
CA VAL A 15 2.80 -6.86 3.58
C VAL A 15 1.80 -6.13 4.49
N ASP A 16 2.05 -4.85 4.81
CA ASP A 16 1.13 -4.02 5.60
C ASP A 16 -0.24 -3.89 4.93
N PHE A 17 -0.25 -3.74 3.61
CA PHE A 17 -1.49 -3.68 2.85
C PHE A 17 -2.29 -4.98 2.95
N LEU A 18 -1.66 -6.12 2.70
CA LEU A 18 -2.34 -7.42 2.68
C LEU A 18 -2.78 -7.89 4.07
N LEU A 19 -1.95 -7.68 5.09
CA LEU A 19 -2.21 -8.22 6.43
C LEU A 19 -2.94 -7.24 7.35
N GLY A 20 -2.81 -5.93 7.13
CA GLY A 20 -3.41 -4.92 7.99
C GLY A 20 -4.54 -4.16 7.31
N LYS A 21 -4.19 -3.42 6.25
CA LYS A 21 -5.10 -2.40 5.69
C LYS A 21 -6.26 -3.00 4.91
N PHE A 22 -6.02 -4.03 4.12
CA PHE A 22 -7.04 -4.66 3.29
C PHE A 22 -8.11 -5.39 4.13
N PRO A 23 -7.77 -6.22 5.13
CA PRO A 23 -8.77 -6.81 6.02
C PRO A 23 -9.59 -5.74 6.75
N CYS A 24 -8.93 -4.72 7.31
CA CYS A 24 -9.62 -3.62 7.99
C CYS A 24 -10.58 -2.85 7.06
N PHE A 25 -10.15 -2.62 5.81
CA PHE A 25 -10.99 -2.00 4.80
C PHE A 25 -12.23 -2.85 4.50
N MET A 26 -12.05 -4.17 4.31
CA MET A 26 -13.17 -5.08 4.04
C MET A 26 -14.16 -5.17 5.20
N THR A 27 -13.68 -5.25 6.44
CA THR A 27 -14.54 -5.20 7.63
C THR A 27 -15.37 -3.91 7.63
N ARG A 28 -14.76 -2.76 7.35
CA ARG A 28 -15.48 -1.47 7.31
C ARG A 28 -16.47 -1.39 6.14
N VAL A 29 -16.17 -2.00 4.99
CA VAL A 29 -17.11 -2.07 3.87
C VAL A 29 -18.32 -2.92 4.26
N GLN A 30 -18.12 -4.04 4.94
CA GLN A 30 -19.21 -4.89 5.43
C GLN A 30 -20.08 -4.16 6.46
N GLU A 31 -19.48 -3.37 7.36
CA GLU A 31 -20.22 -2.65 8.41
C GLU A 31 -20.94 -1.39 7.91
N ARG A 32 -20.33 -0.65 6.97
CA ARG A 32 -20.77 0.73 6.62
C ARG A 32 -21.15 0.90 5.16
N GLY A 33 -21.02 -0.15 4.35
CA GLY A 33 -21.19 -0.09 2.90
C GLY A 33 -20.06 0.68 2.20
N LEU A 34 -20.12 0.70 0.86
CA LEU A 34 -19.08 1.29 0.02
C LEU A 34 -18.97 2.82 0.19
N ALA A 35 -20.07 3.52 0.46
CA ALA A 35 -20.04 4.97 0.67
C ALA A 35 -19.46 5.38 2.04
N GLY A 36 -19.38 4.45 3.00
CA GLY A 36 -18.98 4.72 4.39
C GLY A 36 -17.50 4.45 4.69
N VAL A 37 -16.67 4.15 3.68
CA VAL A 37 -15.26 3.76 3.86
C VAL A 37 -14.27 4.80 3.36
N ASN A 38 -13.13 4.89 4.05
CA ASN A 38 -12.02 5.74 3.64
C ASN A 38 -11.14 5.01 2.62
N TYR A 39 -11.34 5.30 1.33
CA TYR A 39 -10.56 4.75 0.23
C TYR A 39 -9.08 5.18 0.24
N GLY A 40 -8.74 6.28 0.93
CA GLY A 40 -7.35 6.68 1.14
C GLY A 40 -6.52 5.60 1.84
N LEU A 41 -7.16 4.74 2.62
CA LEU A 41 -6.53 3.60 3.29
C LEU A 41 -5.98 2.55 2.30
N VAL A 42 -6.54 2.49 1.09
CA VAL A 42 -6.14 1.60 -0.01
C VAL A 42 -5.33 2.33 -1.09
N ILE A 43 -5.76 3.53 -1.48
CA ILE A 43 -5.14 4.29 -2.56
C ILE A 43 -3.71 4.75 -2.17
N PHE A 44 -3.52 5.19 -0.93
CA PHE A 44 -2.22 5.72 -0.50
C PHE A 44 -1.07 4.68 -0.52
N PRO A 45 -1.24 3.47 0.03
CA PRO A 45 -0.24 2.40 -0.10
C PRO A 45 0.11 2.04 -1.56
N ILE A 46 -0.90 2.06 -2.46
CA ILE A 46 -0.70 1.77 -3.88
C ILE A 46 0.18 2.85 -4.51
N LEU A 47 -0.13 4.13 -4.29
CA LEU A 47 0.65 5.25 -4.81
C LEU A 47 2.10 5.24 -4.30
N ILE A 48 2.30 4.97 -3.00
CA ILE A 48 3.64 4.84 -2.42
C ILE A 48 4.40 3.67 -3.07
N SER A 49 3.75 2.53 -3.24
CA SER A 49 4.38 1.34 -3.85
C SER A 49 4.80 1.61 -5.30
N ILE A 50 3.94 2.28 -6.09
CA ILE A 50 4.26 2.68 -7.47
C ILE A 50 5.46 3.64 -7.49
N ALA A 51 5.46 4.66 -6.64
CA ALA A 51 6.55 5.63 -6.57
C ALA A 51 7.87 4.98 -6.13
N ALA A 52 7.84 4.14 -5.09
CA ALA A 52 9.00 3.39 -4.61
C ALA A 52 9.54 2.45 -5.69
N PHE A 53 8.67 1.73 -6.41
CA PHE A 53 9.06 0.84 -7.49
C PHE A 53 9.65 1.59 -8.70
N TYR A 54 9.08 2.74 -9.04
CA TYR A 54 9.63 3.61 -10.08
C TYR A 54 11.05 4.07 -9.73
N LEU A 55 11.25 4.55 -8.50
CA LEU A 55 12.57 4.95 -8.01
C LEU A 55 13.54 3.77 -7.93
N TYR A 56 13.07 2.59 -7.52
CA TYR A 56 13.85 1.34 -7.55
C TYR A 56 14.37 1.05 -8.96
N ARG A 57 13.50 1.10 -9.97
CA ARG A 57 13.86 0.86 -11.38
C ARG A 57 14.82 1.88 -11.94
N LYS A 58 14.76 3.14 -11.49
CA LYS A 58 15.63 4.22 -11.94
C LYS A 58 17.04 4.12 -11.35
N GLN A 59 17.23 3.38 -10.26
CA GLN A 59 18.56 3.07 -9.72
C GLN A 59 19.20 1.98 -10.58
N LYS A 60 20.32 2.30 -11.26
CA LYS A 60 21.18 1.30 -11.91
C LYS A 60 21.65 0.27 -10.87
#